data_AF-A0A0P0YRF4-F1
#
_entry.id   AF-A0A0P0YRF4-F1
#
_cell.length_a   1.000
_cell.length_b   1.000
_cell.length_c   1.000
_cell.angle_alpha   90.00
_cell.angle_beta   90.00
_cell.angle_gamma   90.00
#
_symmetry.space_group_name_H-M   'P 1'
#
loop_
_entity.id
_entity.type
_entity.pdbx_description
1 polymer ?
#
loop_
_entity_poly.entity_id
_entity_poly.type
_entity_poly.pdbx_seq_one_letter_code
_entity_poly.pdbx_strand_id
1 'polypeptide(L)'
;MTTYKSDYDEFNWAKATISIILLLSLSIGICISPHIAFWMAIALLLTKYSNVKIIRNLLVIIAVAMIIFTVTSREIGISVSDDLTKIYMPIVESQKEGFGIFGTWMGLEIGYGAYMSMLLNFFPNPNARLVLLFSVILSTLLYLVWILYFLLPKIPAKNRGLILAISLSFLQIGFLSQFLRQEIATPLILMAIFLWEDNKKKQSLLVLFISIIFHSSSLFIFLFYLIFSRLRKLYILAGAVTFLVMVLVLNFRPTLLISLFDALHLSFFGGKLVYYVAASKNSIIDAVKNGKFFFIILILILVRWRTIKENSLNLDNNDWLFKIAKFSFWGCVYTIPLLLLPNASRFFLVVPGFLFPLCIYGAFKREIGFIHVLFVFFVLFSLLVPGRLNGGINDGFDIWKYYPWYSDQLFYYISWVNDYAP
;
A
#
# COMPACT_ATOMS: atom_id res chain seq x y z
N MET A 1 18.38 -26.34 52.01
CA MET A 1 17.31 -25.34 51.78
C MET A 1 17.50 -24.77 50.39
N THR A 2 16.87 -25.39 49.39
CA THR A 2 16.81 -24.88 48.02
C THR A 2 15.67 -23.87 47.96
N THR A 3 16.02 -22.59 47.95
CA THR A 3 15.07 -21.50 47.72
C THR A 3 14.55 -21.59 46.29
N TYR A 4 13.29 -22.00 46.15
CA TYR A 4 12.50 -21.77 44.94
C TYR A 4 12.45 -20.25 44.71
N LYS A 5 13.27 -19.74 43.79
CA LYS A 5 13.02 -18.44 43.17
C LYS A 5 11.75 -18.63 42.34
N SER A 6 10.61 -18.14 42.83
CA SER A 6 9.43 -18.02 41.98
C SER A 6 9.73 -16.94 40.95
N ASP A 7 9.83 -17.31 39.69
CA ASP A 7 9.86 -16.40 38.53
C ASP A 7 8.51 -15.71 38.32
N TYR A 8 7.92 -15.13 39.38
CA TYR A 8 6.93 -14.08 39.22
C TYR A 8 7.71 -12.81 38.94
N ASP A 9 8.00 -12.57 37.65
CA ASP A 9 8.31 -11.24 37.13
C ASP A 9 7.42 -10.23 37.85
N GLU A 10 8.02 -9.27 38.58
CA GLU A 10 7.29 -8.22 39.29
C GLU A 10 6.22 -7.63 38.38
N PHE A 11 4.96 -7.73 38.81
CA PHE A 11 3.83 -7.20 38.07
C PHE A 11 4.00 -5.69 37.92
N ASN A 12 4.42 -5.26 36.73
CA ASN A 12 4.69 -3.87 36.45
C ASN A 12 3.35 -3.13 36.23
N TRP A 13 2.79 -2.62 37.32
CA TRP A 13 1.52 -1.89 37.36
C TRP A 13 1.42 -0.81 36.28
N ALA A 14 2.49 -0.04 36.04
CA ALA A 14 2.48 1.02 35.03
C ALA A 14 2.20 0.48 33.62
N LYS A 15 2.82 -0.66 33.24
CA LYS A 15 2.58 -1.29 31.93
C LYS A 15 1.17 -1.84 31.79
N ALA A 16 0.62 -2.41 32.87
CA ALA A 16 -0.76 -2.89 32.90
C ALA A 16 -1.75 -1.73 32.75
N THR A 17 -1.57 -0.65 33.52
CA THR A 17 -2.41 0.55 33.46
C THR A 17 -2.41 1.19 32.08
N ILE A 18 -1.24 1.38 31.45
CA ILE A 18 -1.15 1.91 30.09
C ILE A 18 -1.94 1.05 29.10
N SER A 19 -1.84 -0.28 29.23
CA SER A 19 -2.53 -1.18 28.31
C SER A 19 -4.05 -1.17 28.49
N ILE A 20 -4.53 -1.06 29.74
CA ILE A 20 -5.95 -0.91 30.04
C ILE A 20 -6.48 0.41 29.48
N ILE A 21 -5.74 1.51 29.65
CA ILE A 21 -6.10 2.80 29.07
C ILE A 21 -6.20 2.68 27.55
N LEU A 22 -5.22 2.08 26.88
CA LEU A 22 -5.25 1.89 25.43
C LEU A 22 -6.44 1.03 24.97
N LEU A 23 -6.81 -0.01 25.72
CA LEU A 23 -7.98 -0.84 25.42
C LEU A 23 -9.28 -0.05 25.58
N LEU A 24 -9.42 0.72 26.67
CA LEU A 24 -10.58 1.59 26.88
C LEU A 24 -10.68 2.65 25.78
N SER A 25 -9.56 3.30 25.43
CA SER A 25 -9.49 4.26 24.32
C SER A 25 -9.82 3.62 22.98
N LEU A 26 -9.42 2.36 22.75
CA LEU A 26 -9.82 1.62 21.55
C LEU A 26 -11.34 1.37 21.55
N SER A 27 -11.91 0.86 22.64
CA SER A 27 -13.35 0.59 22.74
C SER A 27 -14.19 1.85 22.54
N ILE A 28 -13.81 2.96 23.20
CA ILE A 28 -14.45 4.26 23.04
C ILE A 28 -14.26 4.76 21.59
N GLY A 29 -13.03 4.70 21.08
CA GLY A 29 -12.71 5.11 19.72
C GLY A 29 -13.53 4.37 18.67
N ILE A 30 -13.75 3.07 18.83
CA ILE A 30 -14.62 2.29 17.92
C ILE A 30 -16.02 2.89 17.88
N CYS A 31 -16.55 3.38 19.00
CA CYS A 31 -17.88 3.97 19.00
C CYS A 31 -17.92 5.37 18.39
N ILE A 32 -16.88 6.19 18.53
CA ILE A 32 -16.98 7.65 18.30
C ILE A 32 -15.97 8.23 17.30
N SER A 33 -14.91 7.50 16.92
CA SER A 33 -13.88 8.00 16.01
C SER A 33 -13.05 6.88 15.36
N PRO A 34 -13.22 6.63 14.05
CA PRO A 34 -12.37 5.69 13.31
C PRO A 34 -10.87 6.01 13.41
N HIS A 35 -10.51 7.29 13.42
CA HIS A 35 -9.12 7.72 13.56
C HIS A 35 -8.50 7.32 14.90
N ILE A 36 -9.21 7.57 16.02
CA ILE A 36 -8.73 7.17 17.35
C ILE A 36 -8.63 5.64 17.43
N ALA A 37 -9.67 4.92 17.02
CA ALA A 37 -9.67 3.46 17.04
C ALA A 37 -8.50 2.87 16.24
N PHE A 38 -8.23 3.41 15.05
CA PHE A 38 -7.12 3.00 14.20
C PHE A 38 -5.77 3.11 14.93
N TRP A 39 -5.47 4.28 15.50
CA TRP A 39 -4.17 4.51 16.14
C TRP A 39 -4.05 3.79 17.49
N MET A 40 -5.14 3.63 18.24
CA MET A 40 -5.12 2.83 19.47
C MET A 40 -4.90 1.35 19.18
N ALA A 41 -5.46 0.81 18.09
CA ALA A 41 -5.17 -0.55 17.66
C ALA A 41 -3.68 -0.73 17.29
N ILE A 42 -3.07 0.25 16.62
CA ILE A 42 -1.63 0.25 16.32
C ILE A 42 -0.78 0.37 17.59
N ALA A 43 -1.15 1.25 18.52
CA ALA A 43 -0.46 1.38 19.80
C ALA A 43 -0.48 0.05 20.57
N LEU A 44 -1.63 -0.63 20.62
CA LEU A 44 -1.76 -1.95 21.23
C LEU A 44 -0.93 -3.02 20.54
N LEU A 45 -0.73 -2.95 19.21
CA LEU A 45 0.18 -3.83 18.48
C LEU A 45 1.66 -3.65 18.87
N LEU A 46 2.04 -2.48 19.39
CA LEU A 46 3.37 -2.26 19.94
C LEU A 46 3.51 -2.87 21.35
N THR A 47 2.42 -3.19 22.05
CA THR A 47 2.51 -3.78 23.40
C THR A 47 2.67 -5.31 23.39
N LYS A 48 2.80 -5.91 24.59
CA LYS A 48 2.83 -7.37 24.79
C LYS A 48 1.55 -8.08 24.31
N TYR A 49 0.43 -7.37 24.14
CA TYR A 49 -0.84 -7.95 23.64
C TYR A 49 -0.69 -8.55 22.24
N SER A 50 0.22 -7.99 21.44
CA SER A 50 0.53 -8.51 20.11
C SER A 50 1.14 -9.92 20.10
N ASN A 51 1.64 -10.42 21.23
CA ASN A 51 2.15 -11.78 21.33
C ASN A 51 1.02 -12.82 21.24
N VAL A 52 -0.19 -12.47 21.68
CA VAL A 52 -1.35 -13.35 21.61
C VAL A 52 -1.95 -13.29 20.20
N LYS A 53 -1.92 -14.42 19.47
CA LYS A 53 -2.34 -14.48 18.06
C LYS A 53 -3.75 -13.94 17.82
N ILE A 54 -4.71 -14.32 18.66
CA ILE A 54 -6.12 -13.91 18.51
C ILE A 54 -6.24 -12.40 18.69
N ILE A 55 -5.69 -11.86 19.78
CA ILE A 55 -5.74 -10.42 20.07
C ILE A 55 -5.04 -9.63 18.97
N ARG A 56 -3.82 -10.02 18.59
CA ARG A 56 -3.08 -9.37 17.50
C ARG A 56 -3.87 -9.32 16.20
N ASN A 57 -4.44 -10.45 15.79
CA ASN A 57 -5.21 -10.52 14.54
C ASN A 57 -6.48 -9.65 14.64
N LEU A 58 -7.15 -9.64 15.79
CA LEU A 58 -8.32 -8.78 16.03
C LEU A 58 -7.95 -7.29 15.92
N LEU A 59 -6.84 -6.86 16.54
CA LEU A 59 -6.35 -5.47 16.44
C LEU A 59 -6.07 -5.07 14.99
N VAL A 60 -5.48 -5.96 14.21
CA VAL A 60 -5.23 -5.72 12.77
C VAL A 60 -6.55 -5.58 12.00
N ILE A 61 -7.53 -6.45 12.26
CA ILE A 61 -8.84 -6.38 11.62
C ILE A 61 -9.55 -5.08 11.99
N ILE A 62 -9.53 -4.67 13.26
CA ILE A 62 -10.10 -3.39 13.70
C ILE A 62 -9.42 -2.22 12.99
N ALA A 63 -8.08 -2.17 12.98
CA ALA A 63 -7.35 -1.11 12.28
C ALA A 63 -7.72 -1.03 10.78
N VAL A 64 -7.83 -2.18 10.11
CA VAL A 64 -8.27 -2.22 8.72
C VAL A 64 -9.73 -1.79 8.56
N ALA A 65 -10.64 -2.18 9.44
CA ALA A 65 -12.03 -1.71 9.40
C ALA A 65 -12.09 -0.17 9.51
N MET A 66 -11.31 0.42 10.44
CA MET A 66 -11.30 1.87 10.65
C MET A 66 -10.69 2.65 9.49
N ILE A 67 -9.69 2.10 8.79
CA ILE A 67 -9.11 2.78 7.62
C ILE A 67 -10.08 2.81 6.44
N ILE A 68 -10.96 1.81 6.29
CA ILE A 68 -12.02 1.80 5.26
C ILE A 68 -12.94 3.01 5.45
N PHE A 69 -13.38 3.28 6.68
CA PHE A 69 -14.18 4.45 7.00
C PHE A 69 -13.40 5.75 6.74
N THR A 70 -12.15 5.81 7.19
CA THR A 70 -11.30 6.97 6.90
C THR A 70 -11.23 7.29 5.39
N VAL A 71 -11.01 6.28 4.53
CA VAL A 71 -10.92 6.46 3.07
C VAL A 71 -12.25 6.88 2.46
N THR A 72 -13.37 6.29 2.90
CA THR A 72 -14.70 6.56 2.35
C THR A 72 -15.33 7.87 2.81
N SER A 73 -14.78 8.45 3.89
CA SER A 73 -15.14 9.80 4.37
C SER A 73 -14.73 10.92 3.40
N ARG A 74 -13.89 10.61 2.41
CA ARG A 74 -13.33 11.61 1.50
C ARG A 74 -14.38 12.32 0.64
N GLU A 75 -13.97 13.50 0.19
CA GLU A 75 -14.61 14.22 -0.90
C GLU A 75 -14.43 13.49 -2.23
N ILE A 76 -15.49 13.50 -3.05
CA ILE A 76 -15.56 12.78 -4.33
C ILE A 76 -16.04 13.75 -5.40
N GLY A 77 -15.39 13.75 -6.57
CA GLY A 77 -15.84 14.49 -7.75
C GLY A 77 -15.51 15.99 -7.77
N ILE A 78 -14.79 16.52 -6.78
CA ILE A 78 -14.29 17.90 -6.80
C ILE A 78 -12.98 18.00 -7.58
N SER A 79 -12.06 17.05 -7.36
CA SER A 79 -10.77 17.07 -8.04
C SER A 79 -10.88 16.63 -9.50
N VAL A 80 -10.25 17.38 -10.40
CA VAL A 80 -10.11 17.03 -11.82
C VAL A 80 -9.24 15.78 -11.99
N SER A 81 -8.50 15.32 -10.98
CA SER A 81 -7.76 14.06 -11.06
C SER A 81 -8.46 12.88 -10.39
N ASP A 82 -9.74 12.99 -10.01
CA ASP A 82 -10.45 11.92 -9.29
C ASP A 82 -10.78 10.73 -10.20
N ASP A 83 -9.92 9.70 -10.16
CA ASP A 83 -10.06 8.47 -10.94
C ASP A 83 -11.37 7.72 -10.60
N LEU A 84 -11.98 7.96 -9.44
CA LEU A 84 -13.28 7.38 -9.09
C LEU A 84 -14.40 7.84 -10.03
N THR A 85 -14.49 9.14 -10.27
CA THR A 85 -15.52 9.69 -11.17
C THR A 85 -15.14 9.56 -12.64
N LYS A 86 -13.83 9.58 -12.95
CA LYS A 86 -13.34 9.60 -14.35
C LYS A 86 -13.07 8.24 -14.95
N ILE A 87 -12.80 7.23 -14.13
CA ILE A 87 -12.46 5.88 -14.59
C ILE A 87 -13.46 4.88 -14.03
N TYR A 88 -13.67 4.84 -12.73
CA TYR A 88 -14.44 3.75 -12.11
C TYR A 88 -15.96 3.87 -12.29
N MET A 89 -16.54 5.06 -12.17
CA MET A 89 -17.97 5.26 -12.45
C MET A 89 -18.33 5.00 -13.93
N PRO A 90 -17.53 5.44 -14.93
CA PRO A 90 -17.77 5.05 -16.32
C PRO A 90 -17.77 3.54 -16.56
N ILE A 91 -16.96 2.77 -15.83
CA ILE A 91 -17.00 1.30 -15.88
C ILE A 91 -18.36 0.79 -15.38
N VAL A 92 -18.84 1.31 -14.25
CA VAL A 92 -20.14 0.93 -13.68
C VAL A 92 -21.29 1.26 -14.63
N GLU A 93 -21.32 2.48 -15.17
CA GLU A 93 -22.39 2.90 -16.10
C GLU A 93 -22.36 2.08 -17.41
N SER A 94 -21.17 1.81 -17.97
CA SER A 94 -21.06 0.93 -19.15
C SER A 94 -21.64 -0.48 -18.91
N GLN A 95 -21.51 -1.00 -17.69
CA GLN A 95 -22.07 -2.31 -17.36
C GLN A 95 -23.59 -2.27 -17.21
N LYS A 96 -24.12 -1.17 -16.66
CA LYS A 96 -25.57 -0.94 -16.58
C LYS A 96 -26.20 -0.79 -17.98
N GLU A 97 -25.46 -0.22 -18.93
CA GLU A 97 -25.85 -0.12 -20.34
C GLU A 97 -25.75 -1.47 -21.10
N GLY A 98 -25.30 -2.54 -20.45
CA GLY A 98 -25.28 -3.90 -21.03
C GLY A 98 -23.99 -4.29 -21.74
N PHE A 99 -22.93 -3.47 -21.69
CA PHE A 99 -21.64 -3.80 -22.30
C PHE A 99 -20.85 -4.89 -21.54
N GLY A 100 -21.32 -5.30 -20.35
CA GLY A 100 -20.78 -6.41 -19.58
C GLY A 100 -19.34 -6.19 -19.09
N ILE A 101 -18.66 -7.28 -18.70
CA ILE A 101 -17.30 -7.21 -18.11
C ILE A 101 -16.23 -6.70 -19.08
N PHE A 102 -16.52 -6.72 -20.39
CA PHE A 102 -15.64 -6.25 -21.46
C PHE A 102 -15.98 -4.84 -21.95
N GLY A 103 -17.02 -4.21 -21.41
CA GLY A 103 -17.48 -2.86 -21.81
C GLY A 103 -16.50 -1.73 -21.54
N THR A 104 -15.32 -2.05 -21.01
CA THR A 104 -14.26 -1.10 -20.73
C THR A 104 -13.19 -1.24 -21.81
N TRP A 105 -12.73 -0.13 -22.38
CA TRP A 105 -11.62 -0.06 -23.36
C TRP A 105 -10.26 -0.55 -22.82
N MET A 106 -10.25 -1.32 -21.74
CA MET A 106 -9.07 -1.66 -20.92
C MET A 106 -8.44 -3.03 -21.26
N GLY A 107 -8.90 -3.69 -22.33
CA GLY A 107 -8.27 -4.90 -22.85
C GLY A 107 -8.27 -6.06 -21.86
N LEU A 108 -7.09 -6.55 -21.48
CA LEU A 108 -6.91 -7.70 -20.57
C LEU A 108 -7.31 -7.42 -19.10
N GLU A 109 -7.52 -6.14 -18.73
CA GLU A 109 -7.79 -5.73 -17.34
C GLU A 109 -9.27 -5.88 -16.95
N ILE A 110 -9.82 -7.09 -17.12
CA ILE A 110 -11.25 -7.38 -16.91
C ILE A 110 -11.64 -7.59 -15.44
N GLY A 111 -10.68 -7.70 -14.52
CA GLY A 111 -10.91 -8.12 -13.13
C GLY A 111 -11.76 -7.15 -12.33
N TYR A 112 -11.51 -5.86 -12.51
CA TYR A 112 -12.33 -4.82 -11.88
C TYR A 112 -13.74 -4.80 -12.46
N GLY A 113 -13.87 -5.01 -13.78
CA GLY A 113 -15.17 -5.14 -14.43
C GLY A 113 -15.96 -6.34 -13.89
N ALA A 114 -15.35 -7.51 -13.77
CA ALA A 114 -15.99 -8.69 -13.19
C ALA A 114 -16.42 -8.45 -11.73
N TYR A 115 -15.59 -7.77 -10.95
CA TYR A 115 -15.90 -7.40 -9.58
C TYR A 115 -17.09 -6.42 -9.49
N MET A 116 -17.11 -5.38 -10.32
CA MET A 116 -18.24 -4.42 -10.38
C MET A 116 -19.53 -5.10 -10.86
N SER A 117 -19.45 -6.01 -11.82
CA SER A 117 -20.62 -6.77 -12.29
C SER A 117 -21.22 -7.63 -11.18
N MET A 118 -20.38 -8.24 -10.34
CA MET A 118 -20.85 -8.94 -9.14
C MET A 118 -21.51 -7.97 -8.15
N LEU A 119 -20.94 -6.77 -7.95
CA LEU A 119 -21.50 -5.76 -7.05
C LEU A 119 -22.87 -5.27 -7.52
N LEU A 120 -23.05 -5.06 -8.83
CA LEU A 120 -24.29 -4.61 -9.45
C LEU A 120 -25.48 -5.58 -9.23
N ASN A 121 -25.21 -6.87 -9.01
CA ASN A 121 -26.25 -7.83 -8.66
C ASN A 121 -26.87 -7.59 -7.27
N PHE A 122 -26.12 -6.94 -6.37
CA PHE A 122 -26.58 -6.60 -5.01
C PHE A 122 -27.01 -5.13 -4.90
N PHE A 123 -26.33 -4.24 -5.63
CA PHE A 123 -26.59 -2.80 -5.64
C PHE A 123 -26.74 -2.33 -7.10
N PRO A 124 -27.96 -2.37 -7.69
CA PRO A 124 -28.15 -2.07 -9.10
C PRO A 124 -27.78 -0.63 -9.53
N ASN A 125 -27.86 0.32 -8.60
CA ASN A 125 -27.56 1.74 -8.83
C ASN A 125 -26.58 2.27 -7.77
N PRO A 126 -25.32 1.79 -7.74
CA PRO A 126 -24.37 2.17 -6.72
C PRO A 126 -23.84 3.58 -7.00
N ASN A 127 -23.87 4.47 -6.00
CA ASN A 127 -23.21 5.76 -6.14
C ASN A 127 -21.67 5.61 -6.07
N ALA A 128 -20.94 6.67 -6.39
CA ALA A 128 -19.48 6.66 -6.36
C ALA A 128 -18.89 6.27 -4.99
N ARG A 129 -19.53 6.67 -3.89
CA ARG A 129 -19.04 6.34 -2.54
C ARG A 129 -19.20 4.85 -2.23
N LEU A 130 -20.28 4.21 -2.67
CA LEU A 130 -20.51 2.78 -2.49
C LEU A 130 -19.51 1.97 -3.33
N VAL A 131 -19.24 2.40 -4.56
CA VAL A 131 -18.17 1.84 -5.40
C VAL A 131 -16.80 1.94 -4.71
N LEU A 132 -16.50 3.10 -4.11
CA LEU A 132 -15.28 3.30 -3.33
C LEU A 132 -15.23 2.37 -2.11
N LEU A 133 -16.29 2.33 -1.31
CA LEU A 133 -16.39 1.48 -0.11
C LEU A 133 -16.08 0.03 -0.42
N PHE A 134 -16.78 -0.55 -1.40
CA PHE A 134 -16.59 -1.96 -1.76
C PHE A 134 -15.22 -2.24 -2.34
N SER A 135 -14.69 -1.35 -3.19
CA SER A 135 -13.34 -1.49 -3.73
C SER A 135 -12.25 -1.45 -2.65
N VAL A 136 -12.39 -0.57 -1.65
CA VAL A 136 -11.46 -0.48 -0.52
C VAL A 136 -11.60 -1.70 0.39
N ILE A 137 -12.82 -2.22 0.60
CA ILE A 137 -13.04 -3.48 1.32
C ILE A 137 -12.27 -4.62 0.63
N LEU A 138 -12.42 -4.77 -0.69
CA LEU A 138 -11.72 -5.83 -1.43
C LEU A 138 -10.19 -5.67 -1.34
N SER A 139 -9.68 -4.47 -1.61
CA SER A 139 -8.23 -4.21 -1.55
C SER A 139 -7.66 -4.50 -0.16
N THR A 140 -8.34 -4.01 0.90
CA THR A 140 -7.86 -4.20 2.28
C THR A 140 -8.04 -5.63 2.79
N LEU A 141 -9.05 -6.37 2.32
CA LEU A 141 -9.18 -7.81 2.56
C LEU A 141 -7.99 -8.58 1.95
N LEU A 142 -7.63 -8.29 0.70
CA LEU A 142 -6.47 -8.90 0.05
C LEU A 142 -5.16 -8.52 0.76
N TYR A 143 -5.05 -7.28 1.24
CA TYR A 143 -3.93 -6.84 2.08
C TYR A 143 -3.85 -7.64 3.39
N LEU A 144 -4.97 -7.87 4.07
CA LEU A 144 -5.03 -8.72 5.28
C LEU A 144 -4.58 -10.15 4.98
N VAL A 145 -5.03 -10.72 3.86
CA VAL A 145 -4.60 -12.06 3.43
C VAL A 145 -3.09 -12.08 3.22
N TRP A 146 -2.53 -11.10 2.51
CA TRP A 146 -1.10 -11.01 2.25
C TRP A 146 -0.31 -10.89 3.56
N ILE A 147 -0.71 -9.96 4.44
CA ILE A 147 0.00 -9.72 5.70
C ILE A 147 -0.06 -10.94 6.61
N LEU A 148 -1.25 -11.51 6.86
CA LEU A 148 -1.43 -12.53 7.88
C LEU A 148 -0.93 -13.91 7.44
N TYR A 149 -1.03 -14.24 6.15
CA TYR A 149 -0.73 -15.58 5.63
C TYR A 149 0.58 -15.68 4.85
N PHE A 150 1.11 -14.58 4.31
CA PHE A 150 2.37 -14.61 3.55
C PHE A 150 3.49 -13.91 4.30
N LEU A 151 3.26 -12.68 4.78
CA LEU A 151 4.30 -11.91 5.45
C LEU A 151 4.58 -12.41 6.88
N LEU A 152 3.56 -12.41 7.73
CA LEU A 152 3.72 -12.64 9.16
C LEU A 152 4.33 -14.00 9.53
N PRO A 153 4.05 -15.11 8.80
CA PRO A 153 4.71 -16.39 9.05
C PRO A 153 6.23 -16.33 8.89
N LYS A 154 6.75 -15.46 8.01
CA LYS A 154 8.20 -15.27 7.81
C LYS A 154 8.85 -14.38 8.86
N ILE A 155 8.07 -13.75 9.75
CA ILE A 155 8.60 -12.85 10.79
C ILE A 155 8.63 -13.58 12.14
N PRO A 156 9.76 -13.51 12.90
CA PRO A 156 9.86 -14.09 14.24
C PRO A 156 8.74 -13.61 15.15
N ALA A 157 8.18 -14.51 15.96
CA ALA A 157 6.97 -14.26 16.76
C ALA A 157 7.05 -12.96 17.60
N LYS A 158 8.19 -12.74 18.27
CA LYS A 158 8.45 -11.55 19.10
C LYS A 158 8.40 -10.20 18.35
N ASN A 159 8.51 -10.21 17.02
CA ASN A 159 8.56 -9.00 16.19
C ASN A 159 7.27 -8.79 15.39
N ARG A 160 6.30 -9.71 15.51
CA ARG A 160 5.06 -9.70 14.71
C ARG A 160 4.19 -8.48 15.01
N GLY A 161 4.10 -8.06 16.27
CA GLY A 161 3.37 -6.84 16.63
C GLY A 161 3.95 -5.60 15.97
N LEU A 162 5.26 -5.42 16.08
CA LEU A 162 5.97 -4.29 15.50
C LEU A 162 5.80 -4.24 13.97
N ILE A 163 6.04 -5.34 13.24
CA ILE A 163 5.90 -5.30 11.78
C ILE A 163 4.47 -4.93 11.35
N LEU A 164 3.46 -5.42 12.06
CA LEU A 164 2.06 -5.07 11.78
C LEU A 164 1.78 -3.59 12.06
N ALA A 165 2.29 -3.07 13.19
CA ALA A 165 2.15 -1.66 13.53
C ALA A 165 2.80 -0.76 12.46
N ILE A 166 4.01 -1.12 11.99
CA ILE A 166 4.70 -0.43 10.89
C ILE A 166 3.88 -0.51 9.61
N SER A 167 3.46 -1.72 9.20
CA SER A 167 2.72 -1.90 7.96
C SER A 167 1.39 -1.14 7.93
N LEU A 168 0.61 -1.18 9.02
CA LEU A 168 -0.64 -0.43 9.12
C LEU A 168 -0.41 1.08 9.13
N SER A 169 0.63 1.55 9.83
CA SER A 169 0.98 2.98 9.90
C SER A 169 1.28 3.59 8.53
N PHE A 170 1.91 2.81 7.64
CA PHE A 170 2.31 3.25 6.29
C PHE A 170 1.31 2.92 5.19
N LEU A 171 0.16 2.36 5.54
CA LEU A 171 -0.92 2.11 4.60
C LEU A 171 -1.43 3.45 4.02
N GLN A 172 -1.36 3.58 2.69
CA GLN A 172 -1.53 4.86 2.01
C GLN A 172 -2.99 5.11 1.64
N ILE A 173 -3.67 5.95 2.42
CA ILE A 173 -5.07 6.38 2.19
C ILE A 173 -5.26 6.92 0.77
N GLY A 174 -4.32 7.73 0.29
CA GLY A 174 -4.38 8.32 -1.05
C GLY A 174 -4.50 7.26 -2.16
N PHE A 175 -3.71 6.18 -2.09
CA PHE A 175 -3.79 5.13 -3.11
C PHE A 175 -5.07 4.33 -2.98
N LEU A 176 -5.45 3.95 -1.75
CA LEU A 176 -6.73 3.29 -1.49
C LEU A 176 -7.93 4.10 -2.00
N SER A 177 -7.78 5.41 -2.13
CA SER A 177 -8.86 6.29 -2.58
C SER A 177 -8.89 6.57 -4.09
N GLN A 178 -7.77 6.37 -4.79
CA GLN A 178 -7.56 6.80 -6.18
C GLN A 178 -7.21 5.67 -7.13
N PHE A 179 -6.35 4.74 -6.72
CA PHE A 179 -5.77 3.75 -7.62
C PHE A 179 -6.35 2.36 -7.37
N LEU A 180 -7.68 2.26 -7.27
CA LEU A 180 -8.40 1.05 -6.81
C LEU A 180 -7.95 -0.23 -7.51
N ARG A 181 -7.79 -0.20 -8.83
CA ARG A 181 -7.33 -1.37 -9.61
C ARG A 181 -5.91 -1.80 -9.24
N GLN A 182 -5.00 -0.84 -9.16
CA GLN A 182 -3.61 -1.07 -8.77
C GLN A 182 -3.52 -1.53 -7.31
N GLU A 183 -4.31 -0.94 -6.41
CA GLU A 183 -4.36 -1.30 -4.99
C GLU A 183 -4.97 -2.68 -4.73
N ILE A 184 -5.90 -3.15 -5.57
CA ILE A 184 -6.39 -4.54 -5.54
C ILE A 184 -5.32 -5.49 -6.09
N ALA A 185 -4.67 -5.12 -7.19
CA ALA A 185 -3.64 -5.94 -7.83
C ALA A 185 -2.39 -6.10 -6.96
N THR A 186 -2.03 -5.08 -6.16
CA THR A 186 -0.76 -5.01 -5.42
C THR A 186 -0.59 -6.11 -4.35
N PRO A 187 -1.54 -6.36 -3.43
CA PRO A 187 -1.45 -7.50 -2.54
C PRO A 187 -1.32 -8.84 -3.27
N LEU A 188 -2.03 -9.02 -4.40
CA LEU A 188 -1.95 -10.26 -5.20
C LEU A 188 -0.56 -10.46 -5.80
N ILE A 189 0.06 -9.43 -6.37
CA ILE A 189 1.43 -9.55 -6.90
C ILE A 189 2.44 -9.82 -5.76
N LEU A 190 2.24 -9.27 -4.57
CA LEU A 190 3.08 -9.57 -3.42
C LEU A 190 2.91 -11.03 -2.95
N MET A 191 1.67 -11.56 -2.94
CA MET A 191 1.45 -13.00 -2.70
C MET A 191 2.16 -13.85 -3.76
N ALA A 192 2.08 -13.48 -5.03
CA ALA A 192 2.77 -14.18 -6.11
C ALA A 192 4.30 -14.18 -5.92
N ILE A 193 4.89 -13.05 -5.51
CA ILE A 193 6.32 -12.94 -5.18
C ILE A 193 6.69 -13.87 -4.02
N PHE A 194 5.90 -13.90 -2.94
CA PHE A 194 6.17 -14.76 -1.79
C PHE A 194 6.07 -16.25 -2.16
N LEU A 195 5.04 -16.65 -2.91
CA LEU A 195 4.91 -18.02 -3.44
C LEU A 195 6.09 -18.39 -4.35
N TRP A 196 6.60 -17.43 -5.12
CA TRP A 196 7.76 -17.64 -5.96
C TRP A 196 9.00 -17.93 -5.12
N GLU A 197 9.24 -17.18 -4.05
CA GLU A 197 10.36 -17.42 -3.14
C GLU A 197 10.21 -18.73 -2.36
N ASP A 198 8.98 -19.16 -2.09
CA ASP A 198 8.67 -20.46 -1.45
C ASP A 198 8.70 -21.65 -2.43
N ASN A 199 9.26 -21.46 -3.63
CA ASN A 199 9.33 -22.45 -4.71
C ASN A 199 7.97 -23.00 -5.18
N LYS A 200 6.85 -22.35 -4.83
CA LYS A 200 5.49 -22.69 -5.29
C LYS A 200 5.18 -22.01 -6.62
N LYS A 201 6.00 -22.28 -7.65
CA LYS A 201 5.99 -21.56 -8.94
C LYS A 201 4.63 -21.58 -9.65
N LYS A 202 3.95 -22.72 -9.69
CA LYS A 202 2.62 -22.85 -10.32
C LYS A 202 1.57 -21.95 -9.64
N GLN A 203 1.54 -21.96 -8.31
CA GLN A 203 0.62 -21.11 -7.53
C GLN A 203 0.98 -19.63 -7.69
N SER A 204 2.28 -19.31 -7.71
CA SER A 204 2.77 -17.95 -7.98
C SER A 204 2.29 -17.43 -9.33
N LEU A 205 2.41 -18.23 -10.40
CA LEU A 205 1.95 -17.85 -11.74
C LEU A 205 0.43 -17.70 -11.83
N LEU A 206 -0.34 -18.56 -11.14
CA LEU A 206 -1.79 -18.43 -11.06
C LEU A 206 -2.20 -17.11 -10.39
N VAL A 207 -1.60 -16.80 -9.23
CA VAL A 207 -1.89 -15.54 -8.51
C VAL A 207 -1.42 -14.32 -9.31
N LEU A 208 -0.28 -14.42 -10.01
CA LEU A 208 0.19 -13.39 -10.93
C LEU A 208 -0.82 -13.13 -12.05
N PHE A 209 -1.37 -14.19 -12.66
CA PHE A 209 -2.39 -14.07 -13.70
C PHE A 209 -3.64 -13.34 -13.17
N ILE A 210 -4.12 -13.70 -11.98
CA ILE A 210 -5.24 -13.00 -11.33
C ILE A 210 -4.89 -11.53 -11.09
N SER A 211 -3.67 -11.23 -10.64
CA SER A 211 -3.21 -9.85 -10.44
C SER A 211 -3.19 -9.03 -11.75
N ILE A 212 -2.74 -9.64 -12.85
CA ILE A 212 -2.71 -9.00 -14.19
C ILE A 212 -4.12 -8.65 -14.68
N ILE A 213 -5.09 -9.54 -14.42
CA ILE A 213 -6.49 -9.31 -14.76
C ILE A 213 -7.05 -8.07 -14.04
N PHE A 214 -6.59 -7.73 -12.83
CA PHE A 214 -6.95 -6.46 -12.17
C PHE A 214 -6.14 -5.28 -12.68
N HIS A 215 -4.82 -5.44 -12.85
CA HIS A 215 -3.97 -4.40 -13.41
C HIS A 215 -2.70 -4.97 -14.07
N SER A 216 -2.48 -4.58 -15.33
CA SER A 216 -1.38 -5.04 -16.19
C SER A 216 0.02 -4.70 -15.66
N SER A 217 0.15 -3.66 -14.82
CA SER A 217 1.42 -3.29 -14.21
C SER A 217 2.03 -4.44 -13.39
N SER A 218 1.20 -5.35 -12.86
CA SER A 218 1.64 -6.49 -12.06
C SER A 218 2.61 -7.41 -12.79
N LEU A 219 2.43 -7.60 -14.11
CA LEU A 219 3.36 -8.37 -14.93
C LEU A 219 4.75 -7.74 -14.88
N PHE A 220 4.84 -6.45 -15.15
CA PHE A 220 6.10 -5.73 -15.20
C PHE A 220 6.74 -5.63 -13.80
N ILE A 221 5.96 -5.40 -12.74
CA ILE A 221 6.44 -5.42 -11.35
C ILE A 221 7.07 -6.79 -11.02
N PHE A 222 6.43 -7.89 -11.41
CA PHE A 222 6.97 -9.24 -11.23
C PHE A 222 8.29 -9.44 -11.99
N LEU A 223 8.35 -9.01 -13.25
CA LEU A 223 9.56 -9.12 -14.07
C LEU A 223 10.71 -8.30 -13.48
N PHE A 224 10.45 -7.05 -13.07
CA PHE A 224 11.44 -6.22 -12.38
C PHE A 224 11.89 -6.85 -11.06
N TYR A 225 10.99 -7.50 -10.33
CA TYR A 225 11.38 -8.28 -9.16
C TYR A 225 12.38 -9.37 -9.52
N LEU A 226 12.13 -10.17 -10.55
CA LEU A 226 13.06 -11.22 -11.00
C LEU A 226 14.42 -10.63 -11.42
N ILE A 227 14.40 -9.58 -12.24
CA ILE A 227 15.58 -8.87 -12.74
C ILE A 227 16.41 -8.32 -11.57
N PHE A 228 15.82 -7.50 -10.71
CA PHE A 228 16.55 -6.81 -9.63
C PHE A 228 17.04 -7.75 -8.55
N SER A 229 16.27 -8.81 -8.24
CA SER A 229 16.65 -9.78 -7.22
C SER A 229 17.78 -10.72 -7.68
N ARG A 230 17.81 -11.13 -8.97
CA ARG A 230 18.67 -12.24 -9.44
C ARG A 230 19.78 -11.85 -10.40
N LEU A 231 19.62 -10.81 -11.22
CA LEU A 231 20.64 -10.47 -12.21
C LEU A 231 21.89 -9.86 -11.57
N ARG A 232 23.00 -9.94 -12.32
CA ARG A 232 24.25 -9.28 -11.96
C ARG A 232 24.04 -7.77 -11.91
N LYS A 233 24.65 -7.12 -10.92
CA LYS A 233 24.53 -5.67 -10.69
C LYS A 233 24.88 -4.84 -11.92
N LEU A 234 25.86 -5.28 -12.72
CA LEU A 234 26.26 -4.61 -13.95
C LEU A 234 25.10 -4.47 -14.95
N TYR A 235 24.32 -5.52 -15.17
CA TYR A 235 23.18 -5.48 -16.10
C TYR A 235 22.03 -4.61 -15.58
N ILE A 236 21.79 -4.63 -14.27
CA ILE A 236 20.79 -3.76 -13.64
C ILE A 236 21.22 -2.29 -13.76
N LEU A 237 22.50 -2.00 -13.52
CA LEU A 237 23.04 -0.64 -13.65
C LEU A 237 23.00 -0.15 -15.10
N ALA A 238 23.41 -0.99 -16.06
CA ALA A 238 23.31 -0.67 -17.48
C ALA A 238 21.85 -0.36 -17.88
N GLY A 239 20.90 -1.19 -17.43
CA GLY A 239 19.48 -0.94 -17.63
C GLY A 239 19.00 0.37 -17.00
N ALA A 240 19.47 0.72 -15.80
CA ALA A 240 19.10 1.96 -15.12
C ALA A 240 19.63 3.19 -15.87
N VAL A 241 20.85 3.14 -16.39
CA VAL A 241 21.44 4.19 -17.21
C VAL A 241 20.67 4.34 -18.53
N THR A 242 20.39 3.25 -19.23
CA THR A 242 19.57 3.29 -20.46
C THR A 242 18.18 3.87 -20.19
N PHE A 243 17.56 3.47 -19.08
CA PHE A 243 16.24 3.98 -18.68
C PHE A 243 16.27 5.47 -18.35
N LEU A 244 17.29 5.94 -17.62
CA LEU A 244 17.51 7.36 -17.35
C LEU A 244 17.67 8.16 -18.67
N VAL A 245 18.51 7.68 -19.59
CA VAL A 245 18.70 8.31 -20.90
C VAL A 245 17.37 8.39 -21.66
N MET A 246 16.59 7.30 -21.68
CA MET A 246 15.26 7.30 -22.31
C MET A 246 14.33 8.35 -21.69
N VAL A 247 14.27 8.45 -20.36
CA VAL A 247 13.41 9.44 -19.69
C VAL A 247 13.89 10.87 -19.94
N LEU A 248 15.20 11.11 -20.01
CA LEU A 248 15.77 12.41 -20.38
C LEU A 248 15.41 12.77 -21.83
N VAL A 249 15.58 11.84 -22.78
CA VAL A 249 15.17 12.06 -24.18
C VAL A 249 13.68 12.33 -24.26
N LEU A 250 12.84 11.62 -23.51
CA LEU A 250 11.39 11.86 -23.48
C LEU A 250 11.05 13.27 -22.96
N ASN A 251 11.78 13.75 -21.96
CA ASN A 251 11.58 15.08 -21.41
C ASN A 251 12.05 16.20 -22.32
N PHE A 252 13.17 16.04 -23.03
CA PHE A 252 13.78 17.11 -23.82
C PHE A 252 13.47 17.03 -25.33
N ARG A 253 13.29 15.83 -25.89
CA ARG A 253 13.09 15.55 -27.31
C ARG A 253 12.12 14.36 -27.51
N PRO A 254 10.85 14.46 -27.09
CA PRO A 254 9.90 13.36 -27.14
C PRO A 254 9.66 12.81 -28.55
N THR A 255 9.75 13.66 -29.58
CA THR A 255 9.56 13.27 -30.99
C THR A 255 10.56 12.20 -31.45
N LEU A 256 11.82 12.25 -30.98
CA LEU A 256 12.83 11.25 -31.33
C LEU A 256 12.44 9.85 -30.86
N LEU A 257 11.91 9.73 -29.63
CA LEU A 257 11.48 8.44 -29.10
C LEU A 257 10.19 7.97 -29.77
N ILE A 258 9.23 8.86 -30.00
CA ILE A 258 7.99 8.52 -30.70
C ILE A 258 8.31 7.99 -32.10
N SER A 259 9.12 8.71 -32.88
CA SER A 259 9.55 8.28 -34.22
C SER A 259 10.35 6.97 -34.20
N LEU A 260 11.16 6.74 -33.17
CA LEU A 260 11.86 5.45 -32.99
C LEU A 260 10.86 4.30 -32.80
N PHE A 261 9.86 4.47 -31.91
CA PHE A 261 8.85 3.44 -31.69
C PHE A 261 7.98 3.21 -32.93
N ASP A 262 7.64 4.26 -33.67
CA ASP A 262 6.91 4.14 -34.93
C ASP A 262 7.74 3.40 -35.99
N ALA A 263 9.04 3.70 -36.11
CA ALA A 263 9.96 3.01 -37.01
C ALA A 263 10.16 1.53 -36.65
N LEU A 264 10.03 1.18 -35.37
CA LEU A 264 10.07 -0.21 -34.88
C LEU A 264 8.72 -0.94 -35.00
N HIS A 265 7.71 -0.32 -35.60
CA HIS A 265 6.32 -0.83 -35.64
C HIS A 265 5.72 -1.08 -34.24
N LEU A 266 6.14 -0.27 -33.27
CA LEU A 266 5.75 -0.31 -31.87
C LEU A 266 4.96 0.95 -31.49
N SER A 267 4.10 1.44 -32.40
CA SER A 267 3.35 2.70 -32.28
C SER A 267 2.46 2.78 -31.03
N PHE A 268 2.02 1.66 -30.47
CA PHE A 268 1.34 1.60 -29.17
C PHE A 268 2.16 2.24 -28.04
N PHE A 269 3.48 1.97 -28.00
CA PHE A 269 4.37 2.59 -27.02
C PHE A 269 4.53 4.09 -27.29
N GLY A 270 4.61 4.49 -28.57
CA GLY A 270 4.58 5.91 -28.98
C GLY A 270 3.35 6.64 -28.44
N GLY A 271 2.16 6.08 -28.59
CA GLY A 271 0.91 6.66 -28.07
C GLY A 271 0.88 6.82 -26.54
N LYS A 272 1.41 5.84 -25.79
CA LYS A 272 1.57 5.96 -24.33
C LYS A 272 2.57 7.05 -23.94
N LEU A 273 3.64 7.23 -24.70
CA LEU A 273 4.62 8.30 -24.46
C LEU A 273 3.99 9.68 -24.71
N VAL A 274 3.17 9.82 -25.76
CA VAL A 274 2.39 11.04 -26.01
C VAL A 274 1.50 11.36 -24.81
N TYR A 275 0.80 10.37 -24.24
CA TYR A 275 0.01 10.57 -23.02
C TYR A 275 0.84 11.10 -21.85
N TYR A 276 2.04 10.55 -21.61
CA TYR A 276 2.91 11.02 -20.53
C TYR A 276 3.51 12.41 -20.77
N VAL A 277 3.72 12.79 -22.03
CA VAL A 277 4.21 14.13 -22.41
C VAL A 277 3.09 15.17 -22.39
N ALA A 278 1.85 14.75 -22.71
CA ALA A 278 0.66 15.61 -22.68
C ALA A 278 0.20 15.92 -21.25
N ALA A 279 0.48 15.03 -20.29
CA ALA A 279 0.34 15.35 -18.87
C ALA A 279 1.32 16.47 -18.49
N SER A 280 0.87 17.47 -17.70
CA SER A 280 1.73 18.58 -17.27
C SER A 280 3.00 18.04 -16.61
N LYS A 281 4.17 18.49 -17.09
CA LYS A 281 5.45 18.10 -16.49
C LYS A 281 5.52 18.66 -15.08
N ASN A 282 5.97 17.85 -14.13
CA ASN A 282 6.24 18.35 -12.78
C ASN A 282 7.45 19.28 -12.83
N SER A 283 7.42 20.37 -12.07
CA SER A 283 8.65 21.07 -11.73
C SER A 283 9.57 20.12 -10.95
N ILE A 284 10.89 20.37 -10.96
CA ILE A 284 11.84 19.56 -10.17
C ILE A 284 11.46 19.59 -8.68
N ILE A 285 11.00 20.74 -8.17
CA ILE A 285 10.59 20.90 -6.78
C ILE A 285 9.40 19.99 -6.46
N ASP A 286 8.39 19.95 -7.34
CA ASP A 286 7.20 19.11 -7.14
C ASP A 286 7.53 17.62 -7.30
N ALA A 287 8.42 17.28 -8.25
CA ALA A 287 8.94 15.94 -8.41
C ALA A 287 9.63 15.43 -7.12
N VAL A 288 10.43 16.28 -6.46
CA VAL A 288 11.09 15.95 -5.19
C VAL A 288 10.08 15.81 -4.05
N LYS A 289 9.11 16.72 -3.94
CA LYS A 289 8.04 16.64 -2.93
C LYS A 289 7.23 15.35 -3.06
N ASN A 290 6.82 15.01 -4.28
CA ASN A 290 6.05 13.81 -4.60
C ASN A 290 6.89 12.54 -4.41
N GLY A 291 8.19 12.60 -4.69
CA GLY A 291 9.14 11.49 -4.57
C GLY A 291 9.72 11.25 -3.18
N LYS A 292 9.36 12.05 -2.16
CA LYS A 292 10.03 12.05 -0.84
C LYS A 292 10.21 10.66 -0.22
N PHE A 293 9.20 9.79 -0.29
CA PHE A 293 9.29 8.44 0.25
C PHE A 293 10.25 7.54 -0.54
N PHE A 294 10.32 7.68 -1.86
CA PHE A 294 11.31 6.96 -2.67
C PHE A 294 12.74 7.35 -2.28
N PHE A 295 12.99 8.65 -2.04
CA PHE A 295 14.30 9.12 -1.57
C PHE A 295 14.63 8.62 -0.16
N ILE A 296 13.69 8.67 0.78
CA ILE A 296 13.88 8.15 2.15
C ILE A 296 14.23 6.65 2.11
N ILE A 297 13.50 5.87 1.31
CA ILE A 297 13.73 4.42 1.16
C ILE A 297 15.11 4.16 0.53
N LEU A 298 15.45 4.91 -0.51
CA LEU A 298 16.74 4.78 -1.18
C LEU A 298 17.90 5.04 -0.21
N ILE A 299 17.86 6.15 0.52
CA ILE A 299 18.89 6.54 1.49
C ILE A 299 18.97 5.51 2.61
N LEU A 300 17.83 5.08 3.16
CA LEU A 300 17.77 4.06 4.20
C LEU A 300 18.48 2.78 3.75
N ILE A 301 18.13 2.26 2.57
CA ILE A 301 18.71 1.00 2.06
C ILE A 301 20.18 1.17 1.71
N LEU A 302 20.58 2.32 1.13
CA LEU A 302 21.97 2.62 0.80
C LEU A 302 22.86 2.62 2.06
N VAL A 303 22.44 3.36 3.10
CA VAL A 303 23.19 3.48 4.36
C VAL A 303 23.21 2.16 5.12
N ARG A 304 22.11 1.39 5.09
CA ARG A 304 21.96 0.15 5.86
C ARG A 304 22.16 -1.12 5.04
N TRP A 305 22.75 -1.04 3.83
CA TRP A 305 22.85 -2.15 2.89
C TRP A 305 23.47 -3.42 3.51
N ARG A 306 24.63 -3.27 4.18
CA ARG A 306 25.33 -4.39 4.83
C ARG A 306 24.49 -4.99 5.95
N THR A 307 23.93 -4.14 6.81
CA THR A 307 23.06 -4.54 7.93
C THR A 307 21.83 -5.30 7.45
N ILE A 308 21.15 -4.85 6.39
CA ILE A 308 20.00 -5.54 5.80
C ILE A 308 20.39 -6.93 5.32
N LYS A 309 21.52 -7.05 4.61
CA LYS A 309 22.02 -8.33 4.11
C LYS A 309 22.30 -9.31 5.26
N GLU A 310 23.02 -8.88 6.28
CA GLU A 310 23.31 -9.71 7.46
C GLU A 310 22.03 -10.11 8.20
N ASN A 311 21.10 -9.18 8.39
CA ASN A 311 19.85 -9.42 9.10
C ASN A 311 18.93 -10.40 8.36
N SER A 312 18.96 -10.37 7.03
CA SER A 312 18.24 -11.27 6.14
C SER A 312 18.78 -12.70 6.23
N LEU A 313 20.10 -12.88 6.14
CA LEU A 313 20.76 -14.18 6.31
C LEU A 313 20.48 -14.79 7.69
N ASN A 314 20.44 -13.97 8.73
CA ASN A 314 20.12 -14.41 10.10
C ASN A 314 18.62 -14.67 10.32
N LEU A 315 17.75 -14.44 9.33
CA LEU A 315 16.31 -14.63 9.47
C LEU A 315 15.88 -15.98 8.89
N ASP A 316 16.38 -16.30 7.71
CA ASP A 316 16.06 -17.50 6.97
C ASP A 316 17.15 -17.74 5.91
N ASN A 317 17.40 -19.00 5.56
CA ASN A 317 18.44 -19.40 4.60
C ASN A 317 18.16 -18.90 3.16
N ASN A 318 16.92 -18.47 2.85
CA ASN A 318 16.49 -18.07 1.51
C ASN A 318 16.79 -16.60 1.13
N ASP A 319 17.31 -15.79 2.07
CA ASP A 319 17.67 -14.38 1.84
C ASP A 319 16.54 -13.53 1.20
N TRP A 320 15.27 -13.93 1.42
CA TRP A 320 14.10 -13.35 0.75
C TRP A 320 13.93 -11.86 1.07
N LEU A 321 14.26 -11.48 2.32
CA LEU A 321 14.16 -10.10 2.79
C LEU A 321 15.15 -9.20 2.07
N PHE A 322 16.38 -9.67 1.85
CA PHE A 322 17.37 -8.94 1.05
C PHE A 322 16.97 -8.84 -0.41
N LYS A 323 16.38 -9.90 -1.00
CA LYS A 323 15.84 -9.83 -2.38
C LYS A 323 14.75 -8.77 -2.50
N ILE A 324 13.86 -8.66 -1.51
CA ILE A 324 12.86 -7.59 -1.46
C ILE A 324 13.53 -6.23 -1.28
N ALA A 325 14.50 -6.08 -0.39
CA ALA A 325 15.23 -4.81 -0.23
C ALA A 325 15.98 -4.40 -1.50
N LYS A 326 16.58 -5.35 -2.23
CA LYS A 326 17.18 -5.11 -3.55
C LYS A 326 16.15 -4.63 -4.55
N PHE A 327 14.98 -5.27 -4.60
CA PHE A 327 13.88 -4.87 -5.46
C PHE A 327 13.40 -3.45 -5.12
N SER A 328 13.21 -3.13 -3.84
CA SER A 328 12.84 -1.79 -3.38
C SER A 328 13.90 -0.75 -3.75
N PHE A 329 15.18 -1.04 -3.54
CA PHE A 329 16.28 -0.13 -3.87
C PHE A 329 16.31 0.21 -5.37
N TRP A 330 16.33 -0.82 -6.22
CA TRP A 330 16.37 -0.60 -7.66
C TRP A 330 15.04 -0.03 -8.19
N GLY A 331 13.90 -0.41 -7.61
CA GLY A 331 12.61 0.23 -7.87
C GLY A 331 12.68 1.74 -7.62
N CYS A 332 13.21 2.18 -6.48
CA CYS A 332 13.43 3.60 -6.20
C CYS A 332 14.37 4.26 -7.22
N VAL A 333 15.48 3.61 -7.59
CA VAL A 333 16.42 4.14 -8.60
C VAL A 333 15.73 4.37 -9.94
N TYR A 334 14.92 3.41 -10.40
CA TYR A 334 14.19 3.52 -11.66
C TYR A 334 13.01 4.51 -11.58
N THR A 335 12.43 4.75 -10.40
CA THR A 335 11.38 5.75 -10.22
C THR A 335 11.90 7.18 -10.25
N ILE A 336 13.12 7.44 -9.78
CA ILE A 336 13.65 8.82 -9.67
C ILE A 336 13.56 9.58 -11.01
N PRO A 337 14.00 9.03 -12.16
CA PRO A 337 13.80 9.67 -13.45
C PRO A 337 12.32 9.94 -13.77
N LEU A 338 11.43 9.00 -13.40
CA LEU A 338 9.99 9.09 -13.65
C LEU A 338 9.28 10.14 -12.81
N LEU A 339 9.88 10.69 -11.74
CA LEU A 339 9.25 11.75 -10.94
C LEU A 339 9.01 13.04 -11.75
N LEU A 340 9.78 13.23 -12.82
CA LEU A 340 9.57 14.31 -13.80
C LEU A 340 8.28 14.13 -14.61
N LEU A 341 7.75 12.90 -14.66
CA LEU A 341 6.57 12.48 -15.40
C LEU A 341 5.48 12.00 -14.41
N PRO A 342 4.58 12.89 -13.95
CA PRO A 342 3.70 12.64 -12.79
C PRO A 342 2.96 11.30 -12.85
N ASN A 343 2.35 10.97 -13.98
CA ASN A 343 1.59 9.73 -14.13
C ASN A 343 2.47 8.46 -14.24
N ALA A 344 3.72 8.58 -14.71
CA ALA A 344 4.62 7.43 -14.85
C ALA A 344 5.27 7.03 -13.52
N SER A 345 5.45 7.99 -12.59
CA SER A 345 5.99 7.74 -11.25
C SER A 345 5.18 6.74 -10.42
N ARG A 346 3.93 6.47 -10.80
CA ARG A 346 2.99 5.56 -10.13
C ARG A 346 3.39 4.08 -10.21
N PHE A 347 4.33 3.75 -11.10
CA PHE A 347 4.65 2.37 -11.47
C PHE A 347 5.21 1.53 -10.30
N PHE A 348 6.11 2.09 -9.47
CA PHE A 348 6.70 1.39 -8.32
C PHE A 348 6.10 1.82 -6.97
N LEU A 349 4.86 2.29 -6.95
CA LEU A 349 4.17 2.66 -5.70
C LEU A 349 4.03 1.50 -4.70
N VAL A 350 4.13 0.26 -5.17
CA VAL A 350 4.28 -0.94 -4.32
C VAL A 350 5.42 -0.81 -3.29
N VAL A 351 6.49 -0.09 -3.64
CA VAL A 351 7.65 0.09 -2.76
C VAL A 351 7.29 0.95 -1.53
N PRO A 352 6.92 2.23 -1.66
CA PRO A 352 6.53 3.05 -0.52
C PRO A 352 5.19 2.63 0.10
N GLY A 353 4.28 2.01 -0.66
CA GLY A 353 2.95 1.61 -0.18
C GLY A 353 2.94 0.34 0.65
N PHE A 354 3.77 -0.66 0.30
CA PHE A 354 3.68 -2.00 0.89
C PHE A 354 5.03 -2.56 1.37
N LEU A 355 6.13 -2.27 0.66
CA LEU A 355 7.44 -2.87 0.96
C LEU A 355 8.30 -2.05 1.91
N PHE A 356 7.98 -0.76 2.11
CA PHE A 356 8.72 0.10 3.02
C PHE A 356 8.82 -0.46 4.46
N PRO A 357 7.75 -1.01 5.06
CA PRO A 357 7.82 -1.70 6.35
C PRO A 357 8.91 -2.78 6.42
N LEU A 358 9.08 -3.54 5.35
CA LEU A 358 10.10 -4.60 5.28
C LEU A 358 11.51 -4.02 5.16
N CYS A 359 11.66 -2.88 4.49
CA CYS A 359 12.94 -2.17 4.41
C CYS A 359 13.36 -1.63 5.79
N ILE A 360 12.42 -1.03 6.54
CA ILE A 360 12.65 -0.60 7.93
C ILE A 360 13.02 -1.81 8.79
N TYR A 361 12.24 -2.90 8.71
CA TYR A 361 12.49 -4.09 9.50
C TYR A 361 13.86 -4.72 9.21
N GLY A 362 14.23 -4.86 7.94
CA GLY A 362 15.55 -5.36 7.55
C GLY A 362 16.69 -4.46 8.01
N ALA A 363 16.50 -3.14 7.94
CA ALA A 363 17.51 -2.15 8.31
C ALA A 363 17.81 -2.10 9.81
N PHE A 364 16.82 -2.42 10.66
CA PHE A 364 16.88 -2.19 12.11
C PHE A 364 16.49 -3.40 12.96
N LYS A 365 16.57 -4.63 12.41
CA LYS A 365 16.23 -5.87 13.14
C LYS A 365 17.06 -6.08 14.42
N ARG A 366 18.30 -5.55 14.48
CA ARG A 366 19.15 -5.66 15.69
C ARG A 366 18.83 -4.57 16.71
N GLU A 367 18.33 -3.42 16.23
CA GLU A 367 18.00 -2.23 17.00
C GLU A 367 16.47 -2.08 17.21
N ILE A 368 15.75 -3.20 17.38
CA ILE A 368 14.27 -3.21 17.46
C ILE A 368 13.73 -2.32 18.57
N GLY A 369 14.43 -2.21 19.70
CA GLY A 369 14.04 -1.31 20.80
C GLY A 369 13.98 0.16 20.37
N PHE A 370 14.95 0.61 19.55
CA PHE A 370 14.97 1.97 19.02
C PHE A 370 13.78 2.23 18.09
N ILE A 371 13.50 1.30 17.16
CA ILE A 371 12.35 1.41 16.26
C ILE A 371 11.03 1.39 17.01
N HIS A 372 10.93 0.58 18.06
CA HIS A 372 9.76 0.53 18.90
C HIS A 372 9.44 1.90 19.51
N VAL A 373 10.44 2.55 20.12
CA VAL A 373 10.30 3.89 20.72
C VAL A 373 9.96 4.93 19.65
N LEU A 374 10.64 4.91 18.51
CA LEU A 374 10.35 5.79 17.38
C LEU A 374 8.89 5.65 16.91
N PHE A 375 8.38 4.43 16.82
CA PHE A 375 7.00 4.18 16.41
C PHE A 375 5.96 4.60 17.45
N VAL A 376 6.27 4.50 18.75
CA VAL A 376 5.40 5.09 19.78
C VAL A 376 5.26 6.59 19.57
N PHE A 377 6.38 7.30 19.37
CA PHE A 377 6.33 8.74 19.05
C PHE A 377 5.61 9.03 17.74
N PHE A 378 5.84 8.22 16.70
CA PHE A 378 5.15 8.36 15.42
C PHE A 378 3.63 8.20 15.56
N VAL A 379 3.16 7.23 16.34
CA VAL A 379 1.74 7.00 16.61
C VAL A 379 1.14 8.18 17.37
N LEU A 380 1.82 8.65 18.43
CA LEU A 380 1.35 9.81 19.20
C LEU A 380 1.27 11.07 18.34
N PHE A 381 2.31 11.34 17.53
CA PHE A 381 2.31 12.46 16.60
C PHE A 381 1.20 12.30 15.56
N SER A 382 1.03 11.13 14.96
CA SER A 382 0.03 10.90 13.91
C SER A 382 -1.42 10.90 14.43
N LEU A 383 -1.63 10.60 15.71
CA LEU A 383 -2.92 10.74 16.37
C LEU A 383 -3.30 12.22 16.49
N LEU A 384 -2.34 13.07 16.85
CA LEU A 384 -2.55 14.49 17.16
C LEU A 384 -2.41 15.42 15.96
N VAL A 385 -1.71 14.98 14.90
CA VAL A 385 -1.34 15.84 13.77
C VAL A 385 -2.28 15.67 12.59
N PRO A 386 -2.73 16.80 12.01
CA PRO A 386 -3.86 16.79 11.10
C PRO A 386 -3.58 16.32 9.68
N GLY A 387 -2.41 15.75 9.35
CA GLY A 387 -2.19 15.18 8.02
C GLY A 387 -3.18 14.07 7.66
N ARG A 388 -3.77 13.42 8.68
CA ARG A 388 -4.93 12.52 8.55
C ARG A 388 -6.24 13.10 9.11
N LEU A 389 -6.30 14.38 9.50
CA LEU A 389 -7.51 15.02 10.05
C LEU A 389 -8.02 16.21 9.23
N ASN A 390 -7.16 16.93 8.49
CA ASN A 390 -7.52 18.22 7.87
C ASN A 390 -7.23 18.35 6.37
N GLY A 391 -6.95 17.27 5.63
CA GLY A 391 -6.95 17.40 4.17
C GLY A 391 -6.21 16.30 3.45
N GLY A 392 -6.72 15.97 2.27
CA GLY A 392 -6.05 15.08 1.35
C GLY A 392 -4.69 15.65 0.97
N ILE A 393 -3.80 14.81 0.47
CA ILE A 393 -2.48 15.25 -0.02
C ILE A 393 -2.63 16.25 -1.19
N ASN A 394 -3.80 16.26 -1.84
CA ASN A 394 -4.16 17.09 -2.98
C ASN A 394 -5.55 17.70 -2.78
N ASP A 395 -5.74 18.92 -3.29
CA ASP A 395 -7.04 19.62 -3.29
C ASP A 395 -8.15 18.75 -3.91
N GLY A 396 -9.31 18.72 -3.25
CA GLY A 396 -10.47 17.93 -3.66
C GLY A 396 -10.41 16.44 -3.26
N PHE A 397 -9.47 16.05 -2.39
CA PHE A 397 -9.40 14.72 -1.77
C PHE A 397 -9.44 14.76 -0.25
N ASP A 398 -10.04 15.80 0.30
CA ASP A 398 -10.14 15.98 1.74
C ASP A 398 -10.91 14.85 2.39
N ILE A 399 -10.29 14.24 3.39
CA ILE A 399 -10.91 13.26 4.28
C ILE A 399 -11.80 13.97 5.31
N TRP A 400 -12.75 13.22 5.87
CA TRP A 400 -13.73 13.69 6.84
C TRP A 400 -14.68 14.77 6.34
N LYS A 401 -14.83 14.89 5.01
CA LYS A 401 -15.78 15.82 4.38
C LYS A 401 -17.19 15.27 4.38
N TYR A 402 -17.34 13.96 4.20
CA TYR A 402 -18.67 13.35 4.20
C TYR A 402 -19.25 13.21 5.61
N TYR A 403 -18.39 12.86 6.56
CA TYR A 403 -18.69 12.83 7.99
C TYR A 403 -17.41 13.20 8.75
N PRO A 404 -17.53 13.84 9.93
CA PRO A 404 -16.37 14.28 10.69
C PRO A 404 -15.52 13.09 11.15
N TRP A 405 -14.30 13.34 11.63
CA TRP A 405 -13.44 12.28 12.21
C TRP A 405 -13.87 11.84 13.62
N TYR A 406 -14.74 12.63 14.27
CA TYR A 406 -15.29 12.43 15.60
C TYR A 406 -16.77 12.84 15.65
N SER A 407 -17.57 12.11 16.42
CA SER A 407 -18.95 12.49 16.77
C SER A 407 -19.35 11.90 18.12
N ASP A 408 -20.22 12.59 18.84
CA ASP A 408 -20.84 12.06 20.07
C ASP A 408 -21.92 10.99 19.78
N GLN A 409 -22.33 10.84 18.52
CA GLN A 409 -23.24 9.79 18.08
C GLN A 409 -22.49 8.46 17.88
N LEU A 410 -22.93 7.42 18.61
CA LEU A 410 -22.33 6.09 18.51
C LEU A 410 -22.46 5.53 17.08
N PHE A 411 -21.34 5.09 16.52
CA PHE A 411 -21.23 4.47 15.20
C PHE A 411 -21.75 5.35 14.04
N TYR A 412 -21.73 6.69 14.18
CA TYR A 412 -22.20 7.62 13.15
C TYR A 412 -21.57 7.38 11.76
N TYR A 413 -20.34 6.88 11.70
CA TYR A 413 -19.66 6.57 10.45
C TYR A 413 -20.21 5.32 9.73
N ILE A 414 -21.21 4.64 10.29
CA ILE A 414 -21.95 3.52 9.66
C ILE A 414 -23.30 3.99 9.12
N SER A 415 -23.90 5.04 9.67
CA SER A 415 -25.30 5.43 9.38
C SER A 415 -25.53 5.69 7.89
N TRP A 416 -24.59 6.33 7.21
CA TRP A 416 -24.67 6.64 5.78
C TRP A 416 -24.66 5.40 4.87
N VAL A 417 -24.18 4.25 5.35
CA VAL A 417 -24.23 2.99 4.59
C VAL A 417 -25.67 2.48 4.54
N ASN A 418 -26.47 2.76 5.58
CA ASN A 418 -27.85 2.29 5.68
C ASN A 418 -28.83 3.10 4.83
N ASP A 419 -28.48 4.32 4.40
CA ASP A 419 -29.30 5.13 3.48
C ASP A 419 -29.38 4.53 2.05
N TYR A 420 -28.73 3.37 1.82
CA TYR A 420 -28.77 2.58 0.58
C TYR A 420 -29.44 1.21 0.73
N ALA A 421 -29.98 0.88 1.91
CA ALA A 421 -30.91 -0.24 2.04
C ALA A 421 -32.28 0.23 1.51
N PRO A 422 -32.88 -0.48 0.53
CA PRO A 422 -34.16 -0.08 -0.06
C PRO A 422 -35.30 0.04 0.96
#